data_AF-A0A3D4Z1I3-F1
#
_entry.id   AF-A0A3D4Z1I3-F1
#
_cell.length_a   1.000
_cell.length_b   1.000
_cell.length_c   1.000
_cell.angle_alpha   90.00
_cell.angle_beta   90.00
_cell.angle_gamma   90.00
#
_symmetry.space_group_name_H-M   'P 1'
#
loop_
_entity.id
_entity.type
_entity.pdbx_description
1 polymer ?
#
loop_
_entity_poly.entity_id
_entity_poly.type
_entity_poly.pdbx_seq_one_letter_code
_entity_poly.pdbx_strand_id
1 'polypeptide(L)'
;WAVNTGPVRAIRHLQGCLSVAQDGIIGPVTRERMAVAGDDVLDCFLKRREIFYKSQPKKKKDVFLKGWMNRLEALGEYLSEL
;
A
#
# COMPACT_ATOMS: atom_id res chain seq x y z
N TRP A 1 -3.30 -3.48 1.82
CA TRP A 1 -4.72 -3.23 1.45
C TRP A 1 -5.29 -4.33 0.53
N ALA A 2 -5.06 -5.60 0.89
CA ALA A 2 -5.34 -6.78 0.05
C ALA A 2 -6.80 -6.86 -0.46
N VAL A 3 -7.77 -6.38 0.32
CA VAL A 3 -9.20 -6.38 -0.06
C VAL A 3 -9.48 -5.55 -1.32
N ASN A 4 -8.81 -4.40 -1.51
CA ASN A 4 -9.11 -3.51 -2.63
C ASN A 4 -8.29 -3.84 -3.89
N THR A 5 -7.09 -4.38 -3.73
CA THR A 5 -6.15 -4.68 -4.84
C THR A 5 -6.00 -6.15 -5.20
N GLY A 6 -6.49 -7.05 -4.35
CA GLY A 6 -6.05 -8.44 -4.30
C GLY A 6 -4.78 -8.61 -3.43
N PRO A 7 -4.61 -9.78 -2.76
CA PRO A 7 -3.51 -10.03 -1.83
C PRO A 7 -2.15 -10.03 -2.51
N VAL A 8 -1.99 -10.79 -3.60
CA VAL A 8 -0.69 -10.90 -4.32
C VAL A 8 -0.20 -9.54 -4.80
N ARG A 9 -1.10 -8.71 -5.36
CA ARG A 9 -0.74 -7.35 -5.80
C ARG A 9 -0.34 -6.45 -4.64
N ALA A 10 -1.05 -6.53 -3.51
CA ALA A 10 -0.70 -5.77 -2.31
C ALA A 10 0.70 -6.15 -1.79
N ILE A 11 1.05 -7.45 -1.81
CA ILE A 11 2.37 -7.94 -1.41
C ILE A 11 3.44 -7.39 -2.35
N ARG A 12 3.24 -7.43 -3.67
CA ARG A 12 4.19 -6.87 -4.63
C ARG A 12 4.43 -5.37 -4.44
N HIS A 13 3.36 -4.61 -4.12
CA HIS A 13 3.53 -3.19 -3.79
C HIS A 13 4.40 -2.97 -2.56
N LEU A 14 4.20 -3.76 -1.49
CA LEU A 14 5.04 -3.71 -0.28
C LEU A 14 6.50 -4.08 -0.60
N GLN A 15 6.71 -5.20 -1.30
CA GLN A 15 8.03 -5.69 -1.69
C GLN A 15 8.82 -4.66 -2.49
N GLY A 16 8.15 -3.93 -3.40
CA GLY A 16 8.81 -2.87 -4.14
C GLY A 16 9.11 -1.61 -3.32
N CYS A 17 8.47 -1.39 -2.17
CA CYS A 17 8.89 -0.35 -1.21
C CYS A 17 10.06 -0.83 -0.35
N LEU A 18 10.09 -2.12 0.00
CA LEU A 18 11.20 -2.76 0.71
C LEU A 18 12.44 -2.99 -0.17
N SER A 19 12.39 -2.64 -1.47
CA SER A 19 13.45 -2.90 -2.46
C SER A 19 13.89 -4.37 -2.52
N VAL A 20 12.92 -5.29 -2.45
CA VAL A 20 13.13 -6.74 -2.64
C VAL A 20 12.41 -7.25 -3.88
N ALA A 21 12.64 -8.51 -4.25
CA ALA A 21 11.94 -9.17 -5.36
C ALA A 21 10.41 -9.09 -5.17
N GLN A 22 9.70 -8.67 -6.21
CA GLN A 22 8.24 -8.52 -6.21
C GLN A 22 7.54 -9.82 -6.64
N ASP A 23 7.89 -10.94 -6.02
CA ASP A 23 7.33 -12.27 -6.35
C ASP A 23 5.87 -12.43 -5.87
N GLY A 24 5.44 -11.62 -4.89
CA GLY A 24 4.12 -11.71 -4.26
C GLY A 24 4.05 -12.70 -3.09
N ILE A 25 5.20 -13.16 -2.58
CA ILE A 25 5.34 -14.11 -1.48
C ILE A 25 6.02 -13.40 -0.30
N ILE A 26 5.38 -13.39 0.86
CA ILE A 26 6.02 -12.93 2.10
C ILE A 26 6.91 -14.08 2.63
N GLY A 27 8.14 -14.16 2.10
CA GLY A 27 9.18 -15.10 2.52
C GLY A 27 10.09 -14.54 3.61
N PRO A 28 11.16 -15.28 4.01
CA PRO A 28 12.15 -14.81 4.99
C PRO A 28 12.74 -13.44 4.64
N VAL A 29 13.17 -13.24 3.38
CA VAL A 29 13.74 -11.96 2.91
C VAL A 29 12.77 -10.80 3.07
N THR A 30 11.50 -10.98 2.71
CA THR A 30 10.49 -9.92 2.89
C THR A 30 10.27 -9.62 4.38
N ARG A 31 10.19 -10.65 5.23
CA ARG A 31 10.02 -10.48 6.68
C ARG A 31 11.19 -9.76 7.34
N GLU A 32 12.42 -10.15 7.00
CA GLU A 32 13.64 -9.51 7.52
C GLU A 32 13.68 -8.03 7.15
N ARG A 33 13.35 -7.68 5.90
CA ARG A 33 13.29 -6.27 5.48
C ARG A 33 12.17 -5.50 6.15
N MET A 34 11.01 -6.12 6.39
CA MET A 34 9.93 -5.48 7.15
C MET A 34 10.34 -5.16 8.59
N ALA A 35 11.14 -6.01 9.23
CA ALA A 35 11.55 -5.84 10.63
C ALA A 35 12.46 -4.62 10.87
N VAL A 36 13.13 -4.13 9.83
CA VAL A 36 14.04 -2.98 9.88
C VAL A 36 13.54 -1.80 9.02
N ALA A 37 12.31 -1.89 8.51
CA ALA A 37 11.71 -0.84 7.69
C ALA A 37 11.43 0.40 8.52
N GLY A 38 11.78 1.58 8.00
CA GLY A 38 11.42 2.87 8.59
C GLY A 38 10.16 3.46 7.97
N ASP A 39 9.88 4.70 8.34
CA ASP A 39 8.69 5.44 7.89
C ASP A 39 8.71 5.70 6.36
N ASP A 40 9.88 5.70 5.74
CA ASP A 40 10.04 5.81 4.29
C ASP A 40 9.33 4.68 3.52
N VAL A 41 9.34 3.47 4.08
CA VAL A 41 8.63 2.31 3.51
C VAL A 41 7.12 2.50 3.66
N LEU A 42 6.68 3.06 4.79
CA LEU A 42 5.28 3.35 5.07
C LEU A 42 4.74 4.42 4.11
N ASP A 43 5.46 5.52 3.94
CA ASP A 43 5.15 6.59 3.00
C ASP A 43 5.09 6.08 1.56
N CYS A 44 6.09 5.29 1.15
CA CYS A 44 6.08 4.63 -0.15
C CYS A 44 4.83 3.76 -0.32
N PHE A 45 4.45 3.01 0.72
CA PHE A 45 3.30 2.12 0.68
C PHE A 45 1.99 2.92 0.57
N LEU A 46 1.78 3.95 1.41
CA LEU A 46 0.62 4.84 1.30
C LEU A 46 0.53 5.49 -0.08
N LYS A 47 1.67 5.95 -0.63
CA LYS A 47 1.73 6.55 -1.97
C LYS A 47 1.34 5.58 -3.08
N ARG A 48 1.82 4.33 -3.03
CA ARG A 48 1.43 3.29 -4.01
C ARG A 48 -0.06 2.98 -3.95
N ARG A 49 -0.67 3.03 -2.76
CA ARG A 49 -2.12 2.86 -2.57
C ARG A 49 -2.90 4.00 -3.23
N GLU A 50 -2.47 5.24 -3.02
CA GLU A 50 -3.06 6.43 -3.65
C GLU A 50 -3.06 6.31 -5.18
N ILE A 51 -1.89 5.99 -5.75
CA ILE A 51 -1.72 5.81 -7.19
C ILE A 51 -2.65 4.72 -7.72
N PHE A 52 -2.75 3.58 -7.02
CA PHE A 52 -3.64 2.50 -7.41
C PHE A 52 -5.12 2.93 -7.41
N TYR A 53 -5.57 3.68 -6.41
CA TYR A 53 -6.95 4.17 -6.37
C TYR A 53 -7.24 5.13 -7.52
N LYS A 54 -6.32 6.05 -7.80
CA LYS A 54 -6.46 7.04 -8.87
C LYS A 54 -6.42 6.40 -10.27
N SER A 55 -5.74 5.27 -10.42
CA SER A 55 -5.65 4.51 -11.69
C SER A 55 -6.87 3.63 -11.99
N GLN A 56 -7.83 3.50 -11.07
CA GLN A 56 -9.01 2.66 -11.32
C GLN A 56 -9.92 3.23 -12.43
N PRO A 57 -10.70 2.38 -13.12
CA PRO A 57 -11.67 2.82 -14.12
C PRO A 57 -12.69 3.80 -13.54
N LYS A 58 -13.16 4.75 -14.36
CA LYS A 58 -14.12 5.81 -13.96
C LYS A 58 -15.31 5.26 -13.17
N LYS A 59 -15.96 4.19 -13.66
CA LYS A 59 -17.08 3.52 -12.99
C LYS A 59 -16.79 3.14 -11.53
N LYS A 60 -15.58 2.68 -11.21
CA LYS A 60 -15.19 2.37 -9.83
C LYS A 60 -14.90 3.64 -9.03
N LYS A 61 -14.27 4.63 -9.67
CA LYS A 61 -13.92 5.88 -9.00
C LYS A 61 -15.14 6.68 -8.57
N ASP A 62 -16.18 6.73 -9.40
CA ASP A 62 -17.41 7.49 -9.12
C ASP A 62 -18.13 7.01 -7.85
N VAL A 63 -18.00 5.72 -7.51
CA VAL A 63 -18.62 5.13 -6.31
C VAL A 63 -17.65 5.10 -5.12
N PHE A 64 -16.40 4.67 -5.33
CA PHE A 64 -15.54 4.26 -4.23
C PHE A 64 -14.38 5.21 -3.94
N LEU A 65 -13.95 6.05 -4.89
CA LEU A 65 -12.69 6.80 -4.75
C LEU A 65 -12.69 7.72 -3.54
N LYS A 66 -13.78 8.48 -3.33
CA LYS A 66 -13.88 9.39 -2.18
C LYS A 66 -13.68 8.64 -0.87
N GLY A 67 -14.41 7.55 -0.66
CA GLY A 67 -14.28 6.74 0.56
C GLY A 67 -12.90 6.08 0.70
N TRP A 68 -12.26 5.69 -0.40
CA TRP A 68 -10.91 5.15 -0.37
C TRP A 68 -9.85 6.19 0.00
N MET A 69 -9.98 7.41 -0.50
CA MET A 69 -9.07 8.52 -0.20
C MET A 69 -9.23 8.99 1.25
N ASN A 70 -10.45 9.17 1.75
CA ASN A 70 -10.67 9.55 3.16
C ASN A 70 -10.06 8.53 4.13
N ARG A 71 -10.16 7.23 3.82
CA ARG A 71 -9.52 6.18 4.64
C ARG A 71 -8.01 6.13 4.51
N LEU A 72 -7.46 6.65 3.42
CA LEU A 72 -6.01 6.73 3.22
C LEU A 72 -5.44 7.93 4.00
N GLU A 73 -6.12 9.07 3.92
CA GLU A 73 -5.82 10.30 4.63
C GLU A 73 -5.88 10.09 6.14
N ALA A 74 -7.00 9.59 6.68
CA ALA A 74 -7.14 9.31 8.11
C ALA A 74 -6.08 8.32 8.64
N LEU A 75 -5.64 7.37 7.81
CA LEU A 75 -4.55 6.47 8.18
C LEU A 75 -3.20 7.21 8.20
N GLY A 76 -2.93 8.07 7.22
CA GLY A 76 -1.72 8.89 7.19
C GLY A 76 -1.62 9.84 8.38
N GLU A 77 -2.72 10.51 8.73
CA GLU A 77 -2.82 11.36 9.93
C GLU A 77 -2.50 10.57 11.20
N TYR A 78 -3.17 9.43 11.41
CA TYR A 78 -2.91 8.57 12.56
C TYR A 78 -1.46 8.12 12.68
N LEU A 79 -0.83 7.77 11.55
CA LEU A 79 0.57 7.32 11.53
C LEU A 79 1.56 8.45 11.81
N SER A 80 1.24 9.70 11.46
CA SER A 80 2.08 10.87 11.73
C SER A 80 2.09 11.29 13.21
N GLU A 81 1.15 10.76 14.00
CA GLU A 81 1.02 11.02 15.44
C GLU A 81 1.69 9.95 16.32
N LEU A 82 2.19 8.86 15.73
CA LEU A 82 2.91 7.77 16.42
C LEU A 82 4.39 8.09 16.62
#